data_AF-A0AAU8D1G0-F1
#
_entry.id   AF-A0AAU8D1G0-F1
#
_cell.length_a   1.000
_cell.length_b   1.000
_cell.length_c   1.000
_cell.angle_alpha   90.00
_cell.angle_beta   90.00
_cell.angle_gamma   90.00
#
_symmetry.space_group_name_H-M   'P 1'
#
loop_
_entity.id
_entity.type
_entity.pdbx_description
1 polymer ?
#
loop_
_entity_poly.entity_id
_entity_poly.type
_entity_poly.pdbx_seq_one_letter_code
_entity_poly.pdbx_strand_id
1 'polypeptide(L)'
;MTYDIGKLPLETLIGRVVRATEVLSRLDERLARSPVRDGFVERQHFADAAAALWIEGELVHVEDLVLHDAHMDIRTPTHELTRAHAVLRARRQIFTRAPDWALSGEGLRRLTGRGPPVEEVRGVREGALAANVEAGETSEQEDDLLAEELAAIDAVLERSTKVLDGAERAHVRKMGPAERPSLIYDLDWDEDARLAEWQAMATQTRELPTVLRAALLLESWAQIEVLQHAGWLGPLLVAALLRREGVTTNYLTCLHLGAQKVPRDRRCARIRTDRLLALLDVMCEAALAGLKEHDRLMLAHAQMERRLRNRRASSRLPGLVELVLSRPFVSTAMIQETLKVSKQGALNLVGDLRLREMTGRGRFRAWGIV
;
A
#
# COMPACT_ATOMS: atom_id res chain seq x y z
N MET A 1 29.13 -11.81 5.53
CA MET A 1 29.89 -10.61 5.91
C MET A 1 29.04 -9.88 6.93
N THR A 2 29.41 -9.87 8.20
CA THR A 2 28.60 -9.27 9.26
C THR A 2 28.61 -7.75 9.11
N TYR A 3 27.45 -7.13 8.89
CA TYR A 3 27.32 -5.67 8.98
C TYR A 3 27.69 -5.23 10.43
N ASP A 4 28.79 -4.49 10.58
CA ASP A 4 29.26 -3.99 11.88
C ASP A 4 28.77 -2.55 12.13
N ILE A 5 28.25 -2.29 13.34
CA ILE A 5 27.82 -0.96 13.77
C ILE A 5 29.03 -0.05 14.01
N GLY A 6 30.16 -0.61 14.48
CA GLY A 6 31.35 0.16 14.82
C GLY A 6 31.09 1.31 15.81
N LYS A 7 32.00 2.29 15.85
CA LYS A 7 31.84 3.50 16.66
C LYS A 7 30.99 4.53 15.90
N LEU A 8 29.84 4.89 16.45
CA LEU A 8 28.94 5.90 15.86
C LEU A 8 29.40 7.33 16.20
N PRO A 9 29.43 8.27 15.24
CA PRO A 9 29.75 9.68 15.49
C PRO A 9 28.53 10.40 16.07
N LEU A 10 28.20 10.09 17.33
CA LEU A 10 26.98 10.57 17.98
C LEU A 10 26.87 12.09 18.02
N GLU A 11 27.98 12.81 18.23
CA GLU A 11 28.03 14.27 18.22
C GLU A 11 27.53 14.87 16.90
N THR A 12 27.81 14.22 15.78
CA THR A 12 27.37 14.66 14.45
C THR A 12 25.91 14.28 14.17
N LEU A 13 25.47 13.13 14.68
CA LEU A 13 24.15 12.56 14.38
C LEU A 13 23.04 13.14 15.27
N ILE A 14 23.34 13.46 16.53
CA ILE A 14 22.32 13.73 17.56
C ILE A 14 21.37 14.87 17.18
N GLY A 15 21.89 15.95 16.56
CA GLY A 15 21.06 17.06 16.13
C GLY A 15 19.99 16.67 15.10
N ARG A 16 20.34 15.78 14.15
CA ARG A 16 19.39 15.27 13.15
C ARG A 16 18.44 14.23 13.75
N VAL A 17 18.90 13.41 14.68
CA VAL A 17 18.05 12.46 15.43
C VAL A 17 16.96 13.20 16.21
N VAL A 18 17.32 14.25 16.95
CA VAL A 18 16.37 15.05 17.73
C VAL A 18 15.34 15.72 16.81
N ARG A 19 15.80 16.37 15.73
CA ARG A 19 14.90 17.03 14.77
C ARG A 19 13.93 16.05 14.10
N ALA A 20 14.41 14.89 13.66
CA ALA A 20 13.55 13.86 13.07
C ALA A 20 12.51 13.35 14.09
N THR A 21 12.94 13.09 15.33
CA THR A 21 12.05 12.64 16.41
C THR A 21 10.95 13.68 16.70
N GLU A 22 11.31 14.95 16.77
CA GLU A 22 10.38 16.06 17.00
C GLU A 22 9.28 16.13 15.93
N VAL A 23 9.66 16.09 14.64
CA VAL A 23 8.70 16.25 13.55
C VAL A 23 7.81 15.02 13.39
N LEU A 24 8.37 13.80 13.55
CA LEU A 24 7.58 12.56 13.55
C LEU A 24 6.53 12.57 14.67
N SER A 25 6.96 12.86 15.91
CA SER A 25 6.06 12.88 17.07
C SER A 25 5.02 13.98 16.96
N ARG A 26 5.37 15.15 16.40
CA ARG A 26 4.42 16.24 16.13
C ARG A 26 3.33 15.82 15.14
N LEU A 27 3.70 15.14 14.06
CA LEU A 27 2.72 14.62 13.10
C LEU A 27 1.81 13.57 13.77
N ASP A 28 2.38 12.69 14.58
CA ASP A 28 1.62 11.67 15.31
C ASP A 28 0.54 12.29 16.22
N GLU A 29 0.92 13.25 17.05
CA GLU A 29 0.00 13.93 17.97
C GLU A 29 -1.10 14.70 17.23
N ARG A 30 -0.77 15.35 16.10
CA ARG A 30 -1.78 16.02 15.27
C ARG A 30 -2.79 15.03 14.71
N LEU A 31 -2.33 13.87 14.25
CA LEU A 31 -3.17 12.83 13.68
C LEU A 31 -4.04 12.13 14.72
N ALA A 32 -3.56 11.96 15.95
CA ALA A 32 -4.31 11.35 17.05
C ALA A 32 -5.69 12.01 17.29
N ARG A 33 -5.78 13.32 17.07
CA ARG A 33 -7.00 14.12 17.32
C ARG A 33 -7.69 14.62 16.05
N SER A 34 -7.20 14.21 14.88
CA SER A 34 -7.63 14.78 13.60
C SER A 34 -8.85 14.05 13.02
N PRO A 35 -9.91 14.78 12.61
CA PRO A 35 -11.07 14.16 11.93
C PRO A 35 -10.72 13.62 10.55
N VAL A 36 -9.64 14.10 9.92
CA VAL A 36 -9.18 13.65 8.59
C VAL A 36 -8.12 12.55 8.66
N ARG A 37 -7.85 11.97 9.85
CA ARG A 37 -6.76 10.99 10.05
C ARG A 37 -6.86 9.82 9.08
N ASP A 38 -8.02 9.18 8.97
CA ASP A 38 -8.14 7.95 8.19
C ASP A 38 -7.95 8.23 6.69
N GLY A 39 -8.50 9.35 6.21
CA GLY A 39 -8.30 9.83 4.84
C GLY A 39 -6.85 10.25 4.54
N PHE A 40 -6.15 10.79 5.54
CA PHE A 40 -4.72 11.06 5.48
C PHE A 40 -3.91 9.76 5.37
N VAL A 41 -4.17 8.78 6.23
CA VAL A 41 -3.46 7.49 6.25
C VAL A 41 -3.61 6.78 4.91
N GLU A 42 -4.82 6.72 4.36
CA GLU A 42 -5.06 6.11 3.05
C GLU A 42 -4.24 6.79 1.94
N ARG A 43 -4.23 8.14 1.89
CA ARG A 43 -3.41 8.88 0.92
C ARG A 43 -1.92 8.61 1.07
N GLN A 44 -1.44 8.53 2.30
CA GLN A 44 -0.05 8.23 2.59
C GLN A 44 0.32 6.80 2.15
N HIS A 45 -0.62 5.85 2.20
CA HIS A 45 -0.38 4.52 1.65
C HIS A 45 -0.17 4.55 0.12
N PHE A 46 -1.03 5.24 -0.62
CA PHE A 46 -0.87 5.41 -2.06
C PHE A 46 0.40 6.20 -2.43
N ALA A 47 0.67 7.30 -1.75
CA ALA A 47 1.81 8.16 -2.04
C ALA A 47 3.15 7.44 -1.80
N ASP A 48 3.28 6.71 -0.70
CA ASP A 48 4.50 5.97 -0.40
C ASP A 48 4.67 4.74 -1.32
N ALA A 49 3.58 4.08 -1.71
CA ALA A 49 3.62 3.00 -2.69
C ALA A 49 4.13 3.48 -4.05
N ALA A 50 3.59 4.58 -4.58
CA ALA A 50 4.08 5.18 -5.82
C ALA A 50 5.55 5.66 -5.68
N ALA A 51 5.92 6.22 -4.52
CA ALA A 51 7.29 6.64 -4.25
C ALA A 51 8.27 5.46 -4.18
N ALA A 52 7.85 4.28 -3.71
CA ALA A 52 8.69 3.08 -3.68
C ALA A 52 9.16 2.71 -5.10
N LEU A 53 8.24 2.70 -6.06
CA LEU A 53 8.54 2.40 -7.46
C LEU A 53 9.42 3.49 -8.08
N TRP A 54 9.15 4.76 -7.76
CA TRP A 54 9.99 5.88 -8.21
C TRP A 54 11.45 5.73 -7.78
N ILE A 55 11.69 5.25 -6.55
CA ILE A 55 13.04 5.04 -6.02
C ILE A 55 13.79 3.93 -6.77
N GLU A 56 13.05 2.94 -7.28
CA GLU A 56 13.58 1.86 -8.11
C GLU A 56 13.72 2.24 -9.59
N GLY A 57 13.29 3.46 -9.98
CA GLY A 57 13.37 3.97 -11.34
C GLY A 57 12.12 3.71 -12.20
N GLU A 58 11.05 3.19 -11.60
CA GLU A 58 9.77 2.95 -12.26
C GLU A 58 8.79 4.09 -11.97
N LEU A 59 7.94 4.46 -12.94
CA LEU A 59 6.94 5.50 -12.76
C LEU A 59 5.53 4.88 -12.72
N VAL A 60 4.84 5.10 -11.60
CA VAL A 60 3.42 4.74 -11.45
C VAL A 60 2.63 5.99 -11.08
N HIS A 61 1.57 6.26 -11.84
CA HIS A 61 0.63 7.32 -11.51
C HIS A 61 -0.27 6.89 -10.35
N VAL A 62 -0.45 7.76 -9.37
CA VAL A 62 -1.30 7.48 -8.21
C VAL A 62 -2.74 7.23 -8.64
N GLU A 63 -3.21 7.92 -9.69
CA GLU A 63 -4.55 7.74 -10.24
C GLU A 63 -4.76 6.32 -10.77
N ASP A 64 -3.77 5.77 -11.49
CA ASP A 64 -3.83 4.41 -12.04
C ASP A 64 -3.79 3.38 -10.89
N LEU A 65 -2.97 3.61 -9.85
CA LEU A 65 -2.94 2.77 -8.65
C LEU A 65 -4.27 2.78 -7.88
N VAL A 66 -4.93 3.93 -7.80
CA VAL A 66 -6.24 4.09 -7.14
C VAL A 66 -7.35 3.39 -7.92
N LEU A 67 -7.33 3.46 -9.25
CA LEU A 67 -8.27 2.74 -10.10
C LEU A 67 -8.06 1.23 -10.01
N HIS A 68 -6.81 0.79 -10.02
CA HIS A 68 -6.44 -0.62 -9.88
C HIS A 68 -6.87 -1.21 -8.54
N ASP A 69 -6.61 -0.50 -7.44
CA ASP A 69 -7.06 -0.90 -6.11
C ASP A 69 -8.59 -1.03 -6.01
N ALA A 70 -9.32 -0.23 -6.79
CA ALA A 70 -10.77 -0.28 -6.85
C ALA A 70 -11.32 -1.26 -7.90
N HIS A 71 -10.47 -2.04 -8.58
CA HIS A 71 -10.86 -2.93 -9.68
C HIS A 71 -11.59 -2.20 -10.83
N MET A 72 -11.24 -0.92 -11.04
CA MET A 72 -11.82 -0.05 -12.06
C MET A 72 -10.88 0.18 -13.25
N ASP A 73 -9.92 -0.71 -13.45
CA ASP A 73 -9.03 -0.66 -14.60
C ASP A 73 -9.78 -0.96 -15.88
N ILE A 74 -9.49 -0.19 -16.93
CA ILE A 74 -9.99 -0.48 -18.28
C ILE A 74 -8.95 -1.26 -19.09
N ARG A 75 -7.69 -1.26 -18.65
CA ARG A 75 -6.57 -1.90 -19.33
C ARG A 75 -5.95 -2.95 -18.42
N THR A 76 -5.34 -3.95 -19.02
CA THR A 76 -4.52 -4.92 -18.31
C THR A 76 -3.46 -4.17 -17.48
N PRO A 77 -3.32 -4.49 -16.17
CA PRO A 77 -2.38 -3.80 -15.32
C PRO A 77 -0.94 -4.06 -15.78
N THR A 78 -0.11 -3.02 -15.74
CA THR A 78 1.32 -3.17 -16.03
C THR A 78 2.03 -3.87 -14.86
N HIS A 79 3.25 -4.34 -15.10
CA HIS A 79 4.04 -4.98 -14.06
C HIS A 79 4.34 -4.01 -12.91
N GLU A 80 4.69 -2.76 -13.24
CA GLU A 80 4.99 -1.69 -12.27
C GLU A 80 3.76 -1.36 -11.41
N LEU A 81 2.58 -1.33 -12.03
CA LEU A 81 1.30 -1.12 -11.33
C LEU A 81 1.00 -2.25 -10.35
N THR A 82 1.24 -3.49 -10.77
CA THR A 82 1.06 -4.69 -9.93
C THR A 82 2.03 -4.67 -8.74
N ARG A 83 3.28 -4.26 -8.95
CA ARG A 83 4.28 -4.09 -7.89
C ARG A 83 3.88 -2.97 -6.92
N ALA A 84 3.44 -1.82 -7.42
CA ALA A 84 2.94 -0.72 -6.59
C ALA A 84 1.75 -1.15 -5.73
N HIS A 85 0.85 -1.96 -6.30
CA HIS A 85 -0.26 -2.55 -5.54
C HIS A 85 0.21 -3.51 -4.45
N ALA A 86 1.26 -4.30 -4.69
CA ALA A 86 1.86 -5.14 -3.66
C ALA A 86 2.41 -4.30 -2.48
N VAL A 87 3.10 -3.18 -2.76
CA VAL A 87 3.56 -2.23 -1.72
C VAL A 87 2.37 -1.64 -0.96
N LEU A 88 1.32 -1.20 -1.66
CA LEU A 88 0.09 -0.66 -1.06
C LEU A 88 -0.58 -1.67 -0.12
N ARG A 89 -0.75 -2.93 -0.56
CA ARG A 89 -1.33 -4.00 0.25
C ARG A 89 -0.48 -4.29 1.48
N ALA A 90 0.85 -4.38 1.33
CA ALA A 90 1.76 -4.57 2.46
C ALA A 90 1.65 -3.43 3.49
N ARG A 91 1.62 -2.17 3.03
CA ARG A 91 1.46 -0.99 3.91
C ARG A 91 0.17 -1.03 4.72
N ARG A 92 -0.97 -1.26 4.06
CA ARG A 92 -2.27 -1.39 4.74
C ARG A 92 -2.28 -2.56 5.72
N GLN A 93 -1.73 -3.70 5.32
CA GLN A 93 -1.66 -4.88 6.18
C GLN A 93 -0.85 -4.62 7.46
N ILE A 94 0.30 -3.95 7.34
CA ILE A 94 1.14 -3.55 8.49
C ILE A 94 0.37 -2.61 9.42
N PHE A 95 -0.36 -1.64 8.86
CA PHE A 95 -1.06 -0.62 9.64
C PHE A 95 -2.30 -1.17 10.37
N THR A 96 -3.11 -1.99 9.70
CA THR A 96 -4.34 -2.56 10.26
C THR A 96 -4.09 -3.60 11.35
N ARG A 97 -2.92 -4.23 11.37
CA ARG A 97 -2.54 -5.21 12.40
C ARG A 97 -1.89 -4.55 13.64
N ALA A 98 -1.69 -5.37 14.67
CA ALA A 98 -1.00 -4.96 15.90
C ALA A 98 0.40 -4.36 15.58
N PRO A 99 0.88 -3.35 16.32
CA PRO A 99 2.14 -2.67 16.03
C PRO A 99 3.39 -3.57 15.92
N ASP A 100 3.41 -4.67 16.65
CA ASP A 100 4.50 -5.66 16.68
C ASP A 100 4.41 -6.71 15.56
N TRP A 101 3.24 -6.87 14.93
CA TRP A 101 2.97 -7.95 13.98
C TRP A 101 3.98 -8.01 12.83
N ALA A 102 4.28 -6.88 12.18
CA ALA A 102 5.11 -6.86 10.97
C ALA A 102 6.54 -7.38 11.21
N LEU A 103 7.05 -7.22 12.43
CA LEU A 103 8.39 -7.66 12.84
C LEU A 103 8.37 -9.05 13.53
N SER A 104 7.18 -9.64 13.71
CA SER A 104 7.03 -11.00 14.20
C SER A 104 7.44 -12.01 13.12
N GLY A 105 7.73 -13.26 13.54
CA GLY A 105 8.01 -14.34 12.59
C GLY A 105 6.86 -14.61 11.62
N GLU A 106 5.60 -14.46 12.05
CA GLU A 106 4.44 -14.59 11.16
C GLU A 106 4.37 -13.45 10.15
N GLY A 107 4.51 -12.20 10.62
CA GLY A 107 4.45 -11.03 9.77
C GLY A 107 5.53 -11.04 8.70
N LEU A 108 6.77 -11.34 9.09
CA LEU A 108 7.88 -11.45 8.15
C LEU A 108 7.67 -12.55 7.12
N ARG A 109 7.23 -13.76 7.52
CA ARG A 109 6.90 -14.82 6.55
C ARG A 109 5.80 -14.40 5.59
N ARG A 110 4.79 -13.67 6.05
CA ARG A 110 3.68 -13.23 5.20
C ARG A 110 4.11 -12.12 4.23
N LEU A 111 4.86 -11.13 4.70
CA LEU A 111 5.32 -9.99 3.91
C LEU A 111 6.39 -10.36 2.87
N THR A 112 7.19 -11.40 3.13
CA THR A 112 8.17 -11.93 2.15
C THR A 112 7.55 -12.89 1.12
N GLY A 113 6.23 -13.06 1.11
CA GLY A 113 5.54 -14.01 0.20
C GLY A 113 5.73 -15.49 0.58
N ARG A 114 6.24 -15.77 1.78
CA ARG A 114 6.47 -17.13 2.30
C ARG A 114 5.27 -17.69 3.09
N GLY A 115 4.23 -16.89 3.34
CA GLY A 115 2.95 -17.34 3.94
C GLY A 115 2.01 -18.06 2.95
N PRO A 116 0.97 -18.76 3.46
CA PRO A 116 -0.11 -19.28 2.62
C PRO A 116 -0.85 -18.12 1.93
N PRO A 117 -1.33 -18.30 0.69
CA PRO A 117 -2.13 -17.29 0.01
C PRO A 117 -3.35 -16.94 0.86
N VAL A 118 -3.66 -15.64 0.89
CA VAL A 118 -4.89 -15.18 1.53
C VAL A 118 -6.03 -15.61 0.60
N GLU A 119 -6.96 -16.42 1.07
CA GLU A 119 -8.26 -16.51 0.43
C GLU A 119 -8.88 -15.11 0.50
N GLU A 120 -8.83 -14.41 -0.63
CA GLU A 120 -9.66 -13.23 -0.82
C GLU A 120 -11.10 -13.72 -0.70
N VAL A 121 -11.81 -13.22 0.31
CA VAL A 121 -13.25 -13.40 0.45
C VAL A 121 -13.86 -12.82 -0.82
N ARG A 122 -14.11 -13.70 -1.81
CA ARG A 122 -14.98 -13.44 -2.94
C ARG A 122 -16.34 -13.17 -2.35
N GLY A 123 -16.63 -11.89 -2.11
CA GLY A 123 -17.94 -11.44 -1.68
C GLY A 123 -18.95 -11.89 -2.73
N VAL A 124 -19.73 -12.91 -2.39
CA VAL A 124 -20.90 -13.35 -3.12
C VAL A 124 -21.84 -12.16 -3.27
N ARG A 125 -21.85 -11.59 -4.47
CA ARG A 125 -22.98 -10.81 -4.99
C ARG A 125 -23.47 -11.57 -6.20
N GLU A 126 -24.28 -12.60 -5.94
CA GLU A 126 -25.26 -13.07 -6.91
C GLU A 126 -26.23 -11.91 -7.17
N GLY A 127 -25.92 -11.15 -8.22
CA GLY A 127 -26.86 -10.23 -8.82
C GLY A 127 -27.86 -11.05 -9.61
N ALA A 128 -29.02 -11.31 -9.00
CA ALA A 128 -30.23 -11.70 -9.73
C ALA A 128 -30.55 -10.63 -10.77
N LEU A 129 -30.22 -10.91 -12.03
CA LEU A 129 -30.73 -10.19 -13.19
C LEU A 129 -31.92 -10.98 -13.72
N ALA A 130 -33.11 -10.56 -13.31
CA ALA A 130 -34.33 -10.88 -14.03
C ALA A 130 -34.24 -10.26 -15.43
N ALA A 131 -34.18 -11.12 -16.45
CA ALA A 131 -34.43 -10.75 -17.83
C ALA A 131 -35.42 -11.75 -18.40
N ASN A 132 -36.65 -11.27 -18.64
CA ASN A 132 -37.61 -11.89 -19.54
C ASN A 132 -36.91 -12.19 -20.87
N VAL A 133 -36.89 -13.45 -21.28
CA VAL A 133 -36.66 -13.84 -22.66
C VAL A 133 -37.86 -14.68 -23.07
N GLU A 134 -38.58 -14.19 -24.07
CA GLU A 134 -39.68 -14.88 -24.71
C GLU A 134 -39.20 -16.23 -25.26
N ALA A 135 -40.00 -17.27 -25.02
CA ALA A 135 -39.75 -18.63 -25.45
C ALA A 135 -39.70 -18.69 -26.99
N GLY A 136 -38.50 -18.86 -27.53
CA GLY A 136 -38.28 -19.47 -28.84
C GLY A 136 -37.89 -20.93 -28.63
N GLU A 137 -38.58 -21.84 -29.31
CA GLU A 137 -38.35 -23.29 -29.26
C GLU A 137 -36.90 -23.62 -29.66
N THR A 138 -36.01 -23.80 -28.68
CA THR A 138 -34.73 -24.49 -28.86
C THR A 138 -35.00 -25.99 -28.84
N SER A 139 -34.42 -26.72 -29.81
CA SER A 139 -34.60 -28.17 -29.89
C SER A 139 -34.04 -28.84 -28.62
N GLU A 140 -34.73 -29.85 -28.08
CA GLU A 140 -34.32 -30.62 -26.89
C GLU A 140 -32.86 -31.14 -26.97
N GLN A 141 -32.33 -31.30 -28.19
CA GLN A 141 -30.96 -31.72 -28.47
C GLN A 141 -29.89 -30.64 -28.18
N GLU A 142 -30.20 -29.34 -28.25
CA GLU A 142 -29.26 -28.26 -27.94
C GLU A 142 -29.15 -28.02 -26.43
N ASP A 143 -30.26 -28.20 -25.70
CA ASP A 143 -30.28 -28.14 -24.23
C ASP A 143 -29.53 -29.32 -23.60
N ASP A 144 -29.65 -30.53 -24.19
CA ASP A 144 -28.86 -31.70 -23.76
C ASP A 144 -27.36 -31.51 -23.98
N LEU A 145 -26.94 -30.92 -25.11
CA LEU A 145 -25.54 -30.63 -25.39
C LEU A 145 -24.98 -29.55 -24.43
N LEU A 146 -25.75 -28.50 -24.15
CA LEU A 146 -25.33 -27.47 -23.20
C LEU A 146 -25.26 -28.03 -21.76
N ALA A 147 -26.19 -28.92 -21.39
CA ALA A 147 -26.17 -29.60 -20.11
C ALA A 147 -24.96 -30.54 -19.97
N GLU A 148 -24.56 -31.24 -21.03
CA GLU A 148 -23.34 -32.06 -21.06
C GLU A 148 -22.07 -31.21 -20.90
N GLU A 149 -21.99 -30.06 -21.58
CA GLU A 149 -20.86 -29.14 -21.47
C GLU A 149 -20.77 -28.50 -20.07
N LEU A 150 -21.92 -28.15 -19.46
CA LEU A 150 -21.97 -27.65 -18.08
C LEU A 150 -21.59 -28.74 -17.07
N ALA A 151 -22.06 -29.97 -17.26
CA ALA A 151 -21.67 -31.11 -16.43
C ALA A 151 -20.18 -31.44 -16.55
N ALA A 152 -19.58 -31.26 -17.73
CA ALA A 152 -18.15 -31.40 -17.94
C ALA A 152 -17.36 -30.32 -17.18
N ILE A 153 -17.85 -29.07 -17.18
CA ILE A 153 -17.27 -27.96 -16.41
C ILE A 153 -17.39 -28.23 -14.91
N ASP A 154 -18.56 -28.66 -14.43
CA ASP A 154 -18.78 -28.99 -13.02
C ASP A 154 -17.91 -30.17 -12.58
N ALA A 155 -17.72 -31.20 -13.42
CA ALA A 155 -16.80 -32.30 -13.14
C ALA A 155 -15.32 -31.88 -13.13
N VAL A 156 -14.95 -30.85 -13.89
CA VAL A 156 -13.60 -30.24 -13.83
C VAL A 156 -13.46 -29.39 -12.56
N LEU A 157 -14.48 -28.63 -12.19
CA LEU A 157 -14.51 -27.84 -10.96
C LEU A 157 -14.51 -28.72 -9.71
N GLU A 158 -15.24 -29.83 -9.71
CA GLU A 158 -15.27 -30.82 -8.62
C GLU A 158 -13.93 -31.55 -8.50
N ARG A 159 -13.27 -31.86 -9.62
CA ARG A 159 -11.89 -32.37 -9.61
C ARG A 159 -10.91 -31.33 -9.09
N SER A 160 -11.04 -30.06 -9.47
CA SER A 160 -10.22 -28.97 -8.93
C SER A 160 -10.45 -28.76 -7.43
N THR A 161 -11.71 -28.80 -6.96
CA THR A 161 -12.02 -28.68 -5.52
C THR A 161 -11.55 -29.89 -4.73
N LYS A 162 -11.69 -31.13 -5.24
CA LYS A 162 -11.11 -32.33 -4.59
C LYS A 162 -9.57 -32.30 -4.53
N VAL A 163 -8.91 -31.70 -5.52
CA VAL A 163 -7.46 -31.46 -5.52
C VAL A 163 -7.08 -30.37 -4.49
N LEU A 164 -7.92 -29.34 -4.33
CA LEU A 164 -7.72 -28.27 -3.34
C LEU A 164 -8.04 -28.70 -1.90
N ASP A 165 -9.04 -29.56 -1.70
CA ASP A 165 -9.53 -30.04 -0.39
C ASP A 165 -8.76 -31.26 0.17
N GLY A 166 -7.73 -31.73 -0.54
CA GLY A 166 -6.65 -32.51 0.08
C GLY A 166 -6.74 -34.04 0.04
N ALA A 167 -7.36 -34.63 -0.98
CA ALA A 167 -7.32 -36.09 -1.17
C ALA A 167 -6.01 -36.59 -1.82
N GLU A 168 -5.26 -35.73 -2.52
CA GLU A 168 -3.87 -35.99 -2.90
C GLU A 168 -3.05 -34.74 -2.59
N ARG A 169 -2.23 -34.81 -1.55
CA ARG A 169 -1.23 -33.77 -1.25
C ARG A 169 -0.14 -33.79 -2.32
N ALA A 170 -0.46 -33.40 -3.55
CA ALA A 170 0.46 -32.61 -4.31
C ALA A 170 0.55 -31.29 -3.55
N HIS A 171 1.53 -31.20 -2.65
CA HIS A 171 2.09 -29.89 -2.32
C HIS A 171 2.20 -29.17 -3.66
N VAL A 172 1.56 -28.01 -3.82
CA VAL A 172 2.22 -26.97 -4.61
C VAL A 172 3.54 -26.77 -3.88
N ARG A 173 4.54 -27.59 -4.25
CA ARG A 173 5.92 -27.39 -3.86
C ARG A 173 6.17 -26.00 -4.39
N LYS A 174 6.18 -25.00 -3.49
CA LYS A 174 6.96 -23.81 -3.77
C LYS A 174 8.34 -24.37 -4.10
N MET A 175 8.73 -24.21 -5.36
CA MET A 175 10.03 -24.64 -5.85
C MET A 175 11.05 -24.26 -4.80
N GLY A 176 11.79 -25.25 -4.30
CA GLY A 176 12.91 -24.99 -3.40
C GLY A 176 13.87 -24.00 -4.08
N PRO A 177 14.77 -23.33 -3.35
CA PRO A 177 15.74 -22.42 -3.95
C PRO A 177 16.39 -23.02 -5.20
N ALA A 178 16.74 -24.31 -5.15
CA ALA A 178 17.32 -25.11 -6.23
C ALA A 178 16.42 -25.41 -7.44
N GLU A 179 15.09 -25.30 -7.30
CA GLU A 179 14.13 -25.58 -8.38
C GLU A 179 13.66 -24.31 -9.10
N ARG A 180 13.95 -23.09 -8.58
CA ARG A 180 13.57 -21.83 -9.23
C ARG A 180 14.34 -21.64 -10.55
N PRO A 181 13.75 -21.02 -11.59
CA PRO A 181 14.46 -20.76 -12.83
C PRO A 181 15.73 -19.95 -12.55
N SER A 182 16.90 -20.54 -12.81
CA SER A 182 18.23 -19.95 -12.54
C SER A 182 18.52 -18.66 -13.32
N LEU A 183 17.72 -18.37 -14.34
CA LEU A 183 17.76 -17.12 -15.10
C LEU A 183 17.10 -15.94 -14.36
N ILE A 184 16.30 -16.22 -13.32
CA ILE A 184 15.50 -15.22 -12.59
C ILE A 184 15.97 -15.12 -11.13
N TYR A 185 16.44 -16.23 -10.53
CA TYR A 185 16.89 -16.30 -9.14
C TYR A 185 18.36 -16.68 -9.07
N ASP A 186 19.12 -15.97 -8.24
CA ASP A 186 20.50 -16.35 -7.93
C ASP A 186 20.45 -17.46 -6.86
N LEU A 187 20.91 -18.66 -7.22
CA LEU A 187 20.84 -19.84 -6.37
C LEU A 187 21.70 -19.71 -5.11
N ASP A 188 22.70 -18.84 -5.13
CA ASP A 188 23.58 -18.55 -3.99
C ASP A 188 23.02 -17.44 -3.08
N TRP A 189 21.85 -16.86 -3.42
CA TRP A 189 21.23 -15.78 -2.67
C TRP A 189 20.37 -16.29 -1.51
N ASP A 190 21.01 -16.54 -0.36
CA ASP A 190 20.33 -16.96 0.86
C ASP A 190 19.60 -15.78 1.55
N GLU A 191 18.36 -15.53 1.11
CA GLU A 191 17.48 -14.52 1.71
C GLU A 191 17.13 -14.82 3.18
N ASP A 192 17.13 -16.09 3.60
CA ASP A 192 16.84 -16.47 5.00
C ASP A 192 17.98 -16.07 5.92
N ALA A 193 19.23 -16.39 5.55
CA ALA A 193 20.41 -15.99 6.29
C ALA A 193 20.57 -14.46 6.34
N ARG A 194 20.36 -13.76 5.22
CA ARG A 194 20.42 -12.30 5.15
C ARG A 194 19.33 -11.63 5.99
N LEU A 195 18.12 -12.19 6.00
CA LEU A 195 17.04 -11.69 6.85
C LEU A 195 17.37 -11.91 8.34
N ALA A 196 17.92 -13.07 8.69
CA ALA A 196 18.36 -13.37 10.05
C ALA A 196 19.47 -12.42 10.51
N GLU A 197 20.42 -12.08 9.62
CA GLU A 197 21.45 -11.07 9.89
C GLU A 197 20.82 -9.69 10.18
N TRP A 198 19.88 -9.25 9.36
CA TRP A 198 19.16 -7.99 9.58
C TRP A 198 18.34 -8.00 10.89
N GLN A 199 17.73 -9.12 11.26
CA GLN A 199 17.02 -9.27 12.53
C GLN A 199 17.95 -9.25 13.75
N ALA A 200 19.15 -9.85 13.64
CA ALA A 200 20.18 -9.78 14.66
C ALA A 200 20.62 -8.32 14.89
N MET A 201 20.80 -7.58 13.79
CA MET A 201 21.03 -6.13 13.83
C MET A 201 19.88 -5.40 14.54
N ALA A 202 18.62 -5.67 14.18
CA ALA A 202 17.47 -5.08 14.87
C ALA A 202 17.42 -5.35 16.38
N THR A 203 18.05 -6.45 16.84
CA THR A 203 18.18 -6.79 18.25
C THR A 203 19.35 -6.08 18.93
N GLN A 204 20.50 -5.98 18.28
CA GLN A 204 21.69 -5.32 18.82
C GLN A 204 21.51 -3.80 19.00
N THR A 205 20.63 -3.18 18.22
CA THR A 205 20.36 -1.71 18.29
C THR A 205 19.24 -1.30 19.24
N ARG A 206 18.66 -2.23 20.03
CA ARG A 206 17.47 -1.93 20.86
C ARG A 206 17.67 -0.78 21.84
N GLU A 207 18.87 -0.65 22.42
CA GLU A 207 19.19 0.39 23.41
C GLU A 207 19.43 1.78 22.80
N LEU A 208 19.48 1.90 21.46
CA LEU A 208 19.67 3.19 20.81
C LEU A 208 18.35 3.96 20.69
N PRO A 209 18.39 5.30 20.61
CA PRO A 209 17.21 6.10 20.29
C PRO A 209 16.52 5.58 19.03
N THR A 210 15.20 5.40 19.09
CA THR A 210 14.38 4.73 18.06
C THR A 210 14.64 5.25 16.64
N VAL A 211 14.79 6.57 16.47
CA VAL A 211 15.05 7.19 15.17
C VAL A 211 16.47 6.90 14.65
N LEU A 212 17.47 6.86 15.53
CA LEU A 212 18.83 6.47 15.16
C LEU A 212 18.87 4.98 14.78
N ARG A 213 18.21 4.14 15.59
CA ARG A 213 18.02 2.71 15.30
C ARG A 213 17.36 2.49 13.94
N ALA A 214 16.30 3.23 13.63
CA ALA A 214 15.65 3.18 12.33
C ALA A 214 16.60 3.52 11.17
N ALA A 215 17.47 4.53 11.33
CA ALA A 215 18.42 4.93 10.29
C ALA A 215 19.47 3.83 10.06
N LEU A 216 19.97 3.21 11.12
CA LEU A 216 20.89 2.08 11.03
C LEU A 216 20.24 0.87 10.34
N LEU A 217 18.97 0.59 10.62
CA LEU A 217 18.26 -0.55 10.01
C LEU A 217 17.91 -0.34 8.54
N LEU A 218 17.66 0.91 8.13
CA LEU A 218 17.53 1.26 6.71
C LEU A 218 18.86 1.09 5.99
N GLU A 219 19.96 1.56 6.60
CA GLU A 219 21.29 1.38 6.02
C GLU A 219 21.65 -0.09 5.91
N SER A 220 21.50 -0.86 6.98
CA SER A 220 21.87 -2.28 6.99
C SER A 220 21.04 -3.09 6.01
N TRP A 221 19.74 -2.80 5.86
CA TRP A 221 18.91 -3.45 4.84
C TRP A 221 19.48 -3.27 3.43
N ALA A 222 19.92 -2.05 3.10
CA ALA A 222 20.48 -1.73 1.80
C ALA A 222 21.89 -2.32 1.59
N GLN A 223 22.70 -2.46 2.65
CA GLN A 223 24.04 -3.04 2.56
C GLN A 223 24.04 -4.57 2.56
N ILE A 224 23.12 -5.19 3.32
CA ILE A 224 22.94 -6.64 3.35
C ILE A 224 22.22 -7.12 2.09
N GLU A 225 21.45 -6.26 1.41
CA GLU A 225 20.63 -6.62 0.25
C GLU A 225 19.72 -7.81 0.61
N VAL A 226 18.83 -7.61 1.59
CA VAL A 226 18.15 -8.72 2.27
C VAL A 226 17.29 -9.59 1.34
N LEU A 227 16.55 -8.95 0.44
CA LEU A 227 15.63 -9.61 -0.50
C LEU A 227 16.00 -9.25 -1.93
N GLN A 228 16.00 -10.23 -2.82
CA GLN A 228 16.41 -10.04 -4.21
C GLN A 228 15.40 -9.20 -5.01
N HIS A 229 14.10 -9.41 -4.77
CA HIS A 229 13.02 -8.82 -5.58
C HIS A 229 12.05 -7.92 -4.78
N ALA A 230 12.32 -7.73 -3.49
CA ALA A 230 11.46 -6.97 -2.58
C ALA A 230 12.26 -5.98 -1.71
N GLY A 231 13.21 -5.27 -2.33
CA GLY A 231 14.01 -4.24 -1.67
C GLY A 231 13.16 -3.15 -0.99
N TRP A 232 11.99 -2.83 -1.56
CA TRP A 232 10.97 -1.94 -1.01
C TRP A 232 10.41 -2.36 0.36
N LEU A 233 10.57 -3.62 0.78
CA LEU A 233 10.01 -4.09 2.05
C LEU A 233 10.78 -3.53 3.27
N GLY A 234 12.09 -3.31 3.15
CA GLY A 234 12.93 -2.82 4.25
C GLY A 234 12.42 -1.53 4.87
N PRO A 235 12.18 -0.47 4.09
CA PRO A 235 11.58 0.76 4.60
C PRO A 235 10.21 0.54 5.26
N LEU A 236 9.38 -0.39 4.79
CA LEU A 236 8.10 -0.67 5.45
C LEU A 236 8.28 -1.32 6.83
N LEU A 237 9.24 -2.25 6.96
CA LEU A 237 9.56 -2.89 8.24
C LEU A 237 10.15 -1.88 9.24
N VAL A 238 10.97 -0.94 8.77
CA VAL A 238 11.47 0.16 9.62
C VAL A 238 10.36 1.13 10.00
N ALA A 239 9.43 1.44 9.11
CA ALA A 239 8.25 2.23 9.46
C ALA A 239 7.39 1.49 10.52
N ALA A 240 7.25 0.17 10.41
CA ALA A 240 6.58 -0.66 11.41
C ALA A 240 7.33 -0.64 12.76
N LEU A 241 8.66 -0.61 12.74
CA LEU A 241 9.46 -0.42 13.95
C LEU A 241 9.14 0.91 14.63
N LEU A 242 9.14 2.03 13.90
CA LEU A 242 8.81 3.35 14.45
C LEU A 242 7.43 3.35 15.11
N ARG A 243 6.45 2.65 14.51
CA ARG A 243 5.12 2.47 15.07
C ARG A 243 5.11 1.58 16.31
N ARG A 244 5.84 0.46 16.30
CA ARG A 244 5.96 -0.47 17.45
C ARG A 244 6.54 0.22 18.68
N GLU A 245 7.56 1.05 18.48
CA GLU A 245 8.25 1.79 19.54
C GLU A 245 7.49 3.09 19.94
N GLY A 246 6.30 3.32 19.38
CA GLY A 246 5.39 4.40 19.80
C GLY A 246 5.67 5.79 19.23
N VAL A 247 6.69 5.96 18.38
CA VAL A 247 7.02 7.28 17.77
C VAL A 247 5.95 7.70 16.75
N THR A 248 5.38 6.74 16.04
CA THR A 248 4.36 6.98 15.00
C THR A 248 3.20 5.99 15.17
N THR A 249 2.44 6.12 16.25
CA THR A 249 1.35 5.21 16.60
C THR A 249 0.15 5.34 15.64
N ASN A 250 -0.14 6.56 15.21
CA ASN A 250 -1.35 6.96 14.48
C ASN A 250 -1.19 6.94 12.95
N TYR A 251 0.02 6.66 12.44
CA TYR A 251 0.29 6.54 11.01
C TYR A 251 1.51 5.67 10.73
N LEU A 252 1.67 5.22 9.49
CA LEU A 252 2.87 4.51 9.04
C LEU A 252 3.78 5.47 8.26
N THR A 253 4.97 5.77 8.78
CA THR A 253 5.93 6.70 8.16
C THR A 253 6.20 6.37 6.69
N CYS A 254 6.09 7.37 5.82
CA CYS A 254 6.28 7.24 4.37
C CYS A 254 7.75 7.41 4.00
N LEU A 255 8.56 6.40 4.32
CA LEU A 255 10.01 6.45 4.14
C LEU A 255 10.43 6.48 2.67
N HIS A 256 9.65 5.89 1.75
CA HIS A 256 9.93 6.01 0.31
C HIS A 256 9.63 7.41 -0.18
N LEU A 257 8.52 8.02 0.26
CA LEU A 257 8.19 9.40 -0.06
C LEU A 257 9.25 10.37 0.48
N GLY A 258 9.76 10.14 1.70
CA GLY A 258 10.90 10.89 2.23
C GLY A 258 12.18 10.69 1.41
N ALA A 259 12.47 9.44 1.02
CA ALA A 259 13.64 9.10 0.20
C ALA A 259 13.60 9.77 -1.18
N GLN A 260 12.40 9.97 -1.74
CA GLN A 260 12.21 10.71 -2.98
C GLN A 260 12.61 12.19 -2.86
N LYS A 261 12.50 12.80 -1.67
CA LYS A 261 12.87 14.21 -1.42
C LYS A 261 14.36 14.41 -1.15
N VAL A 262 15.09 13.35 -0.80
CA VAL A 262 16.53 13.42 -0.50
C VAL A 262 17.35 12.94 -1.71
N PRO A 263 18.33 13.73 -2.19
CA PRO A 263 19.15 13.36 -3.35
C PRO A 263 19.80 11.98 -3.22
N ARG A 264 19.78 11.20 -4.31
CA ARG A 264 20.34 9.84 -4.36
C ARG A 264 21.81 9.82 -3.95
N ASP A 265 22.61 10.80 -4.41
CA ASP A 265 24.04 10.86 -4.11
C ASP A 265 24.34 10.98 -2.61
N ARG A 266 23.48 11.66 -1.85
CA ARG A 266 23.58 11.72 -0.38
C ARG A 266 23.18 10.40 0.27
N ARG A 267 22.11 9.76 -0.22
CA ARG A 267 21.65 8.45 0.29
C ARG A 267 22.64 7.32 0.01
N CYS A 268 23.36 7.41 -1.11
CA CYS A 268 24.36 6.44 -1.55
C CYS A 268 25.80 6.93 -1.32
N ALA A 269 26.01 7.91 -0.44
CA ALA A 269 27.34 8.44 -0.14
C ALA A 269 28.30 7.31 0.29
N ARG A 270 29.59 7.43 -0.06
CA ARG A 270 30.60 6.43 0.34
C ARG A 270 30.82 6.40 1.85
N ILE A 271 30.78 7.58 2.47
CA ILE A 271 30.96 7.75 3.91
C ILE A 271 29.66 7.38 4.62
N ARG A 272 29.76 6.46 5.58
CA ARG A 272 28.62 5.98 6.39
C ARG A 272 27.90 7.10 7.11
N THR A 273 28.64 7.99 7.77
CA THR A 273 28.07 9.13 8.50
C THR A 273 27.16 9.97 7.61
N ASP A 274 27.57 10.24 6.37
CA ASP A 274 26.79 11.04 5.42
C ASP A 274 25.52 10.30 4.97
N ARG A 275 25.59 8.99 4.77
CA ARG A 275 24.41 8.15 4.51
C ARG A 275 23.44 8.17 5.68
N LEU A 276 23.93 8.02 6.91
CA LEU A 276 23.08 8.06 8.11
C LEU A 276 22.41 9.43 8.29
N LEU A 277 23.15 10.52 8.06
CA LEU A 277 22.58 11.87 8.04
C LEU A 277 21.49 12.01 6.96
N ALA A 278 21.72 11.44 5.76
CA ALA A 278 20.72 11.44 4.70
C ALA A 278 19.48 10.62 5.07
N LEU A 279 19.62 9.48 5.74
CA LEU A 279 18.49 8.65 6.19
C LEU A 279 17.68 9.31 7.32
N LEU A 280 18.34 10.06 8.20
CA LEU A 280 17.65 10.90 9.19
C LEU A 280 16.89 12.05 8.51
N ASP A 281 17.46 12.65 7.45
CA ASP A 281 16.77 13.64 6.62
C ASP A 281 15.57 13.03 5.89
N VAL A 282 15.67 11.79 5.42
CA VAL A 282 14.54 11.07 4.81
C VAL A 282 13.35 10.98 5.77
N MET A 283 13.59 10.65 7.04
CA MET A 283 12.52 10.59 8.04
C MET A 283 11.93 11.99 8.32
N CYS A 284 12.78 13.01 8.40
CA CYS A 284 12.33 14.40 8.53
C CYS A 284 11.42 14.81 7.36
N GLU A 285 11.87 14.59 6.12
CA GLU A 285 11.14 14.98 4.92
C GLU A 285 9.84 14.19 4.76
N ALA A 286 9.82 12.91 5.13
CA ALA A 286 8.59 12.11 5.19
C ALA A 286 7.56 12.73 6.14
N ALA A 287 7.98 13.12 7.34
CA ALA A 287 7.11 13.74 8.34
C ALA A 287 6.65 15.15 7.93
N LEU A 288 7.54 15.96 7.34
CA LEU A 288 7.21 17.30 6.83
C LEU A 288 6.22 17.23 5.65
N ALA A 289 6.38 16.25 4.75
CA ALA A 289 5.41 15.99 3.69
C ALA A 289 4.04 15.57 4.27
N GLY A 290 4.05 14.74 5.31
CA GLY A 290 2.85 14.39 6.05
C GLY A 290 2.15 15.59 6.70
N LEU A 291 2.87 16.47 7.37
CA LEU A 291 2.29 17.67 7.97
C LEU A 291 1.62 18.58 6.92
N LYS A 292 2.25 18.76 5.77
CA LYS A 292 1.68 19.55 4.66
C LYS A 292 0.39 18.96 4.13
N GLU A 293 0.35 17.64 3.93
CA GLU A 293 -0.86 16.96 3.46
C GLU A 293 -1.97 16.97 4.52
N HIS A 294 -1.63 16.82 5.80
CA HIS A 294 -2.60 16.95 6.89
C HIS A 294 -3.24 18.34 6.92
N ASP A 295 -2.42 19.41 6.88
CA ASP A 295 -2.92 20.79 6.88
C ASP A 295 -3.81 21.06 5.65
N ARG A 296 -3.43 20.53 4.48
CA ARG A 296 -4.23 20.60 3.25
C ARG A 296 -5.59 19.92 3.38
N LEU A 297 -5.62 18.71 3.94
CA LEU A 297 -6.87 17.97 4.18
C LEU A 297 -7.77 18.66 5.19
N MET A 298 -7.21 19.22 6.26
CA MET A 298 -7.95 19.98 7.25
C MET A 298 -8.62 21.21 6.64
N LEU A 299 -7.91 21.94 5.78
CA LEU A 299 -8.47 23.08 5.05
C LEU A 299 -9.61 22.66 4.12
N ALA A 300 -9.43 21.56 3.38
CA ALA A 300 -10.45 21.03 2.49
C ALA A 300 -11.70 20.57 3.26
N HIS A 301 -11.53 19.83 4.36
CA HIS A 301 -12.61 19.41 5.25
C HIS A 301 -13.41 20.62 5.76
N ALA A 302 -12.74 21.65 6.30
CA ALA A 302 -13.39 22.85 6.81
C ALA A 302 -14.14 23.63 5.71
N GLN A 303 -13.60 23.68 4.48
CA GLN A 303 -14.31 24.31 3.36
C GLN A 303 -15.55 23.53 2.93
N MET A 304 -15.46 22.20 2.90
CA MET A 304 -16.57 21.32 2.53
C MET A 304 -17.69 21.35 3.58
N GLU A 305 -17.36 21.29 4.87
CA GLU A 305 -18.34 21.41 5.96
C GLU A 305 -19.18 22.69 5.88
N ARG A 306 -18.55 23.83 5.55
CA ARG A 306 -19.28 25.10 5.37
C ARG A 306 -20.33 25.01 4.26
N ARG A 307 -20.07 24.24 3.20
CA ARG A 307 -21.02 24.03 2.11
C ARG A 307 -22.16 23.08 2.47
N LEU A 308 -21.96 22.20 3.45
CA LEU A 308 -23.01 21.29 3.92
C LEU A 308 -24.09 21.99 4.76
N ARG A 309 -23.75 23.07 5.48
CA ARG A 309 -24.67 23.74 6.44
C ARG A 309 -26.02 24.19 5.87
N ASN A 310 -26.07 24.53 4.58
CA ASN A 310 -27.29 25.03 3.92
C ASN A 310 -27.95 23.97 3.00
N ARG A 311 -27.58 22.69 3.15
CA ARG A 311 -28.10 21.60 2.32
C ARG A 311 -29.19 20.81 3.03
N ARG A 312 -30.11 20.26 2.22
CA ARG A 312 -31.23 19.44 2.69
C ARG A 312 -30.71 18.13 3.28
N ALA A 313 -31.41 17.60 4.28
CA ALA A 313 -31.08 16.32 4.92
C ALA A 313 -31.04 15.13 3.94
N SER A 314 -31.80 15.19 2.83
CA SER A 314 -31.82 14.16 1.78
C SER A 314 -30.67 14.25 0.77
N SER A 315 -29.74 15.19 0.94
CA SER A 315 -28.61 15.36 0.03
C SER A 315 -27.58 14.22 0.17
N ARG A 316 -27.07 13.73 -0.96
CA ARG A 316 -25.93 12.79 -1.01
C ARG A 316 -24.56 13.49 -0.91
N LEU A 317 -24.56 14.82 -0.76
CA LEU A 317 -23.33 15.62 -0.69
C LEU A 317 -22.45 15.31 0.53
N PRO A 318 -22.98 15.04 1.75
CA PRO A 318 -22.15 14.61 2.88
C PRO A 318 -21.38 13.33 2.57
N GLY A 319 -22.03 12.34 1.95
CA GLY A 319 -21.37 11.09 1.53
C GLY A 319 -20.29 11.32 0.47
N LEU A 320 -20.46 12.31 -0.43
CA LEU A 320 -19.40 12.68 -1.36
C LEU A 320 -18.19 13.30 -0.63
N VAL A 321 -18.43 14.13 0.39
CA VAL A 321 -17.36 14.72 1.20
C VAL A 321 -16.54 13.64 1.91
N GLU A 322 -17.21 12.67 2.55
CA GLU A 322 -16.56 11.52 3.17
C GLU A 322 -15.72 10.73 2.16
N LEU A 323 -16.29 10.40 1.00
CA LEU A 323 -15.59 9.68 -0.05
C LEU A 323 -14.34 10.43 -0.54
N VAL A 324 -14.47 11.72 -0.82
CA VAL A 324 -13.38 12.57 -1.29
C VAL A 324 -12.28 12.70 -0.25
N LEU A 325 -12.63 12.79 1.03
CA LEU A 325 -11.63 12.84 2.11
C LEU A 325 -10.97 11.48 2.34
N SER A 326 -11.67 10.37 2.10
CA SER A 326 -11.14 9.02 2.33
C SER A 326 -10.10 8.57 1.29
N ARG A 327 -10.16 9.06 0.05
CA ARG A 327 -9.30 8.59 -1.06
C ARG A 327 -8.59 9.72 -1.78
N PRO A 328 -7.30 9.57 -2.17
CA PRO A 328 -6.52 10.62 -2.87
C PRO A 328 -7.25 11.21 -4.07
N PHE A 329 -8.09 10.40 -4.69
CA PHE A 329 -8.80 10.71 -5.90
C PHE A 329 -10.07 9.88 -6.01
N VAL A 330 -11.08 10.42 -6.68
CA VAL A 330 -12.39 9.79 -6.85
C VAL A 330 -12.85 9.91 -8.30
N SER A 331 -13.20 8.77 -8.91
CA SER A 331 -13.76 8.72 -10.27
C SER A 331 -15.29 8.84 -10.28
N THR A 332 -15.87 9.12 -11.44
CA THR A 332 -17.35 9.17 -11.57
C THR A 332 -17.96 7.82 -11.18
N ALA A 333 -17.34 6.72 -11.61
CA ALA A 333 -17.79 5.36 -11.30
C ALA A 333 -17.78 5.09 -9.78
N MET A 334 -16.71 5.51 -9.08
CA MET A 334 -16.62 5.40 -7.62
C MET A 334 -17.77 6.14 -6.92
N ILE A 335 -18.12 7.34 -7.39
CA ILE A 335 -19.22 8.13 -6.81
C ILE A 335 -20.55 7.44 -7.04
N GLN A 336 -20.80 6.95 -8.27
CA GLN A 336 -22.02 6.24 -8.62
C GLN A 336 -22.22 4.99 -7.76
N GLU A 337 -21.18 4.17 -7.63
CA GLU A 337 -21.22 2.93 -6.86
C GLU A 337 -21.42 3.20 -5.36
N THR A 338 -20.63 4.12 -4.79
CA THR A 338 -20.63 4.39 -3.35
C THR A 338 -21.91 5.10 -2.91
N LEU A 339 -22.37 6.10 -3.67
CA LEU A 339 -23.53 6.92 -3.30
C LEU A 339 -24.85 6.43 -3.91
N LYS A 340 -24.81 5.39 -4.77
CA LYS A 340 -25.95 4.84 -5.51
C LYS A 340 -26.71 5.92 -6.29
N VAL A 341 -25.97 6.71 -7.05
CA VAL A 341 -26.51 7.81 -7.88
C VAL A 341 -26.27 7.58 -9.36
N SER A 342 -27.07 8.21 -10.21
CA SER A 342 -26.83 8.23 -11.66
C SER A 342 -25.53 8.99 -11.99
N LYS A 343 -24.96 8.73 -13.17
CA LYS A 343 -23.78 9.43 -13.68
C LYS A 343 -23.95 10.95 -13.66
N GLN A 344 -25.11 11.45 -14.11
CA GLN A 344 -25.42 12.87 -14.09
C GLN A 344 -25.55 13.40 -12.64
N GLY A 345 -26.13 12.61 -11.74
CA GLY A 345 -26.20 12.93 -10.32
C GLY A 345 -24.81 13.08 -9.69
N ALA A 346 -23.88 12.16 -9.99
CA ALA A 346 -22.48 12.25 -9.55
C ALA A 346 -21.80 13.54 -10.03
N LEU A 347 -21.93 13.87 -11.32
CA LEU A 347 -21.34 15.09 -11.89
C LEU A 347 -21.90 16.37 -11.27
N ASN A 348 -23.21 16.40 -10.99
CA ASN A 348 -23.85 17.53 -10.33
C ASN A 348 -23.30 17.72 -8.90
N LEU A 349 -23.15 16.63 -8.13
CA LEU A 349 -22.58 16.68 -6.77
C LEU A 349 -21.12 17.15 -6.77
N VAL A 350 -20.33 16.72 -7.75
CA VAL A 350 -18.94 17.19 -7.94
C VAL A 350 -18.91 18.70 -8.22
N GLY A 351 -19.80 19.18 -9.08
CA GLY A 351 -19.94 20.61 -9.39
C GLY A 351 -20.29 21.44 -8.15
N ASP A 352 -21.16 20.91 -7.27
CA ASP A 352 -21.53 21.56 -6.01
C ASP A 352 -20.34 21.71 -5.04
N LEU A 353 -19.43 20.73 -4.99
CA LEU A 353 -18.19 20.81 -4.20
C LEU A 353 -17.06 21.58 -4.89
N ARG A 354 -17.19 21.89 -6.19
CA ARG A 354 -16.14 22.52 -7.03
C ARG A 354 -14.81 21.76 -6.95
N LEU A 355 -14.86 20.43 -6.99
CA LEU A 355 -13.63 19.63 -7.02
C LEU A 355 -12.87 19.86 -8.33
N ARG A 356 -11.54 19.82 -8.27
CA ARG A 356 -10.70 19.98 -9.46
C ARG A 356 -10.60 18.65 -10.19
N GLU A 357 -10.81 18.68 -11.50
CA GLU A 357 -10.51 17.55 -12.37
C GLU A 357 -8.99 17.39 -12.50
N MET A 358 -8.49 16.21 -12.18
CA MET A 358 -7.05 15.92 -12.15
C MET A 358 -6.57 15.24 -13.43
N THR A 359 -7.43 14.47 -14.10
CA THR A 359 -7.00 13.57 -15.18
C THR A 359 -6.78 14.28 -16.51
N GLY A 360 -7.48 15.37 -16.82
CA GLY A 360 -7.39 16.05 -18.13
C GLY A 360 -7.69 15.15 -19.35
N ARG A 361 -8.04 13.88 -19.11
CA ARG A 361 -8.17 12.78 -20.08
C ARG A 361 -9.64 12.59 -20.41
N GLY A 362 -10.24 13.57 -21.10
CA GLY A 362 -11.55 13.50 -21.77
C GLY A 362 -12.62 12.57 -21.15
N ARG A 363 -12.64 11.30 -21.61
CA ARG A 363 -13.66 10.28 -21.25
C ARG A 363 -13.55 9.78 -19.80
N PHE A 364 -12.39 9.86 -19.17
CA PHE A 364 -12.15 9.45 -17.79
C PHE A 364 -11.87 10.67 -16.93
N ARG A 365 -12.93 11.20 -16.34
CA ARG A 365 -12.86 12.33 -15.41
C ARG A 365 -12.84 11.82 -14.00
N ALA A 366 -11.99 12.44 -13.22
CA ALA A 366 -11.90 12.15 -11.83
C ALA A 366 -11.22 13.29 -11.09
N TRP A 367 -11.53 13.36 -9.81
CA TRP A 367 -11.43 14.57 -9.02
C TRP A 367 -10.63 14.34 -7.75
N GLY A 368 -9.90 15.37 -7.35
CA GLY A 368 -9.10 15.37 -6.14
C GLY A 368 -9.24 16.68 -5.36
N ILE A 369 -8.74 16.66 -4.14
CA ILE A 369 -8.54 17.87 -3.33
C ILE A 369 -7.27 18.56 -3.83
N VAL A 370 -7.31 19.90 -3.96
CA VAL A 370 -6.19 20.76 -4.38
C VAL A 370 -5.50 21.38 -3.19
#